data_AF-A0A9P3UQE3-F1
#
_entry.id   AF-A0A9P3UQE3-F1
#
_cell.length_a   1.000
_cell.length_b   1.000
_cell.length_c   1.000
_cell.angle_alpha   90.00
_cell.angle_beta   90.00
_cell.angle_gamma   90.00
#
_symmetry.space_group_name_H-M   'P 1'
#
loop_
_entity.id
_entity.type
_entity.pdbx_description
1 polymer ?
#
loop_
_entity_poly.entity_id
_entity_poly.type
_entity_poly.pdbx_seq_one_letter_code
_entity_poly.pdbx_strand_id
1 'polypeptide(L)'
;MFFRAAFLALPFLAQSVLAKDCARKYTIKEGDICDSISAANNVSTYQLSAINTGIIDTQCSNLVPGKELCIGYLGEDCSSTYKVVADDTCERIAAAHNLNATILHLNNPQIDQGCNNIYIGEVLCVSDKVQVPPAPAGGFLPGATIPVTSYPAKPTPKAPVAPSVPAPAPTKAPSAHSDEEDLPYCDEL
;
A
#
# COMPACT_ATOMS: atom_id res chain seq x y z
N MET A 1 -6.46 61.05 23.46
CA MET A 1 -7.44 59.95 23.40
C MET A 1 -6.67 58.65 23.19
N PHE A 2 -6.50 57.83 24.23
CA PHE A 2 -5.81 56.54 24.14
C PHE A 2 -6.86 55.43 24.10
N PHE A 3 -7.02 54.75 22.97
CA PHE A 3 -7.88 53.58 22.86
C PHE A 3 -7.14 52.37 23.43
N ARG A 4 -7.65 51.82 24.54
CA ARG A 4 -7.22 50.50 25.05
C ARG A 4 -7.96 49.42 24.27
N ALA A 5 -7.25 48.65 23.46
CA ALA A 5 -7.78 47.41 22.89
C ALA A 5 -7.82 46.33 23.98
N ALA A 6 -9.02 45.85 24.30
CA ALA A 6 -9.19 44.66 25.15
C ALA A 6 -9.11 43.42 24.25
N PHE A 7 -8.02 42.65 24.38
CA PHE A 7 -7.90 41.33 23.75
C PHE A 7 -8.72 40.32 24.55
N LEU A 8 -9.85 39.87 23.98
CA LEU A 8 -10.59 38.72 24.48
C LEU A 8 -9.80 37.45 24.15
N ALA A 9 -9.12 36.87 25.14
CA ALA A 9 -8.50 35.57 25.03
C ALA A 9 -9.61 34.49 25.00
N LEU A 10 -9.91 33.96 23.81
CA LEU A 10 -10.75 32.77 23.67
C LEU A 10 -9.98 31.56 24.23
N PRO A 11 -10.57 30.78 25.14
CA PRO A 11 -9.92 29.58 25.67
C PRO A 11 -9.78 28.56 24.53
N PHE A 12 -8.54 28.22 24.19
CA PHE A 12 -8.24 27.12 23.29
C PHE A 12 -8.57 25.82 24.02
N LEU A 13 -9.70 25.19 23.69
CA LEU A 13 -10.02 23.84 24.14
C LEU A 13 -8.99 22.89 23.52
N ALA A 14 -7.93 22.58 24.28
CA ALA A 14 -7.00 21.52 23.94
C ALA A 14 -7.76 20.19 24.02
N GLN A 15 -8.27 19.71 22.89
CA GLN A 15 -8.83 18.36 22.79
C GLN A 15 -7.70 17.38 23.07
N SER A 16 -7.69 16.84 24.28
CA SER A 16 -6.75 15.81 24.68
C SER A 16 -7.14 14.54 23.92
N VAL A 17 -6.39 14.18 22.89
CA VAL A 17 -6.50 12.86 22.27
C VAL A 17 -6.00 11.86 23.32
N LEU A 18 -6.92 11.19 24.02
CA LEU A 18 -6.58 10.07 24.88
C LEU A 18 -5.93 9.00 24.00
N ALA A 19 -4.64 8.73 24.22
CA ALA A 19 -3.97 7.60 23.59
C ALA A 19 -4.73 6.33 23.96
N LYS A 20 -5.21 5.59 22.96
CA LYS A 20 -6.01 4.39 23.17
C LYS A 20 -5.11 3.27 23.71
N ASP A 21 -5.57 2.57 24.75
CA ASP A 21 -4.77 1.55 25.41
C ASP A 21 -4.52 0.36 24.48
N CYS A 22 -3.24 0.08 24.24
CA CYS A 22 -2.82 -1.09 23.48
C CYS A 22 -3.10 -2.37 24.28
N ALA A 23 -4.04 -3.19 23.81
CA ALA A 23 -4.46 -4.42 24.46
C ALA A 23 -3.61 -5.62 24.04
N ARG A 24 -3.14 -5.64 22.80
CA ARG A 24 -2.31 -6.72 22.24
C ARG A 24 -1.07 -6.15 21.59
N LYS A 25 0.07 -6.79 21.84
CA LYS A 25 1.38 -6.38 21.34
C LYS A 25 2.06 -7.51 20.59
N TYR A 26 2.92 -7.14 19.65
CA TYR A 26 3.74 -8.07 18.88
C TYR A 26 5.18 -7.58 18.79
N THR A 27 6.13 -8.48 19.00
CA THR A 27 7.55 -8.19 18.79
C THR A 27 7.96 -8.64 17.39
N ILE A 28 8.44 -7.71 16.58
CA ILE A 28 8.88 -7.97 15.20
C ILE A 28 10.01 -9.00 15.22
N LYS A 29 9.87 -10.02 14.38
CA LYS A 29 10.87 -11.08 14.15
C LYS A 29 11.62 -10.83 12.85
N GLU A 30 12.76 -11.47 12.71
CA GLU A 30 13.52 -11.44 11.46
C GLU A 30 12.70 -12.06 10.31
N GLY A 31 12.64 -11.35 9.18
CA GLY A 31 11.87 -11.76 8.00
C GLY A 31 10.38 -11.42 8.05
N ASP A 32 9.89 -10.78 9.12
CA ASP A 32 8.49 -10.35 9.18
C ASP A 32 8.19 -9.25 8.16
N ILE A 33 6.99 -9.33 7.59
CA ILE A 33 6.32 -8.26 6.84
C ILE A 33 4.95 -8.01 7.47
N CYS A 34 4.30 -6.88 7.17
CA CYS A 34 2.98 -6.59 7.74
C CYS A 34 1.98 -7.73 7.51
N ASP A 35 1.91 -8.30 6.31
CA ASP A 35 0.94 -9.35 6.00
C ASP A 35 1.20 -10.66 6.76
N SER A 36 2.46 -11.03 6.99
CA SER A 36 2.80 -12.22 7.78
C SER A 36 2.46 -12.02 9.26
N ILE A 37 2.72 -10.83 9.80
CA ILE A 37 2.31 -10.45 11.15
C ILE A 37 0.79 -10.47 11.26
N SER A 38 0.09 -9.83 10.32
CA SER A 38 -1.37 -9.77 10.26
C SER A 38 -2.00 -11.15 10.25
N ALA A 39 -1.54 -12.02 9.34
CA ALA A 39 -2.09 -13.36 9.19
C ALA A 39 -1.83 -14.24 10.42
N ALA A 40 -0.67 -14.08 11.07
CA ALA A 40 -0.31 -14.87 12.25
C ALA A 40 -1.01 -14.40 13.54
N ASN A 41 -1.46 -13.14 13.60
CA ASN A 41 -1.94 -12.52 14.83
C ASN A 41 -3.41 -12.08 14.78
N ASN A 42 -4.17 -12.49 13.77
CA ASN A 42 -5.58 -12.12 13.58
C ASN A 42 -5.79 -10.61 13.73
N VAL A 43 -5.02 -9.84 12.96
CA VAL A 43 -5.14 -8.39 12.84
C VAL A 43 -5.15 -8.06 11.35
N SER A 44 -6.04 -7.18 10.90
CA SER A 44 -6.04 -6.78 9.49
C SER A 44 -4.82 -5.93 9.17
N THR A 45 -4.33 -6.00 7.93
CA THR A 45 -3.19 -5.18 7.47
C THR A 45 -3.49 -3.68 7.66
N TYR A 46 -4.74 -3.28 7.46
CA TYR A 46 -5.21 -1.94 7.80
C TYR A 46 -5.07 -1.61 9.28
N GLN A 47 -5.63 -2.44 10.18
CA GLN A 47 -5.60 -2.19 11.61
C GLN A 47 -4.15 -2.11 12.11
N LEU A 48 -3.29 -3.05 11.68
CA LEU A 48 -1.87 -3.05 12.03
C LEU A 48 -1.20 -1.73 11.64
N SER A 49 -1.43 -1.27 10.41
CA SER A 49 -0.81 -0.04 9.92
C SER A 49 -1.40 1.22 10.58
N ALA A 50 -2.72 1.29 10.75
CA ALA A 50 -3.41 2.43 11.36
C ALA A 50 -3.03 2.63 12.83
N ILE A 51 -2.99 1.55 13.61
CA ILE A 51 -2.59 1.59 15.03
C ILE A 51 -1.16 2.10 15.19
N ASN A 52 -0.26 1.76 14.27
CA ASN A 52 1.16 2.11 14.32
C ASN A 52 1.50 3.26 13.36
N THR A 53 0.56 4.18 13.12
CA THR A 53 0.80 5.37 12.29
C THR A 53 1.98 6.17 12.85
N GLY A 54 2.94 6.51 11.97
CA GLY A 54 4.19 7.20 12.35
C GLY A 54 5.30 6.27 12.86
N ILE A 55 5.01 4.98 13.06
CA ILE A 55 5.99 3.92 13.34
C ILE A 55 6.18 3.05 12.10
N ILE A 56 5.09 2.58 11.49
CA ILE A 56 5.10 1.81 10.24
C ILE A 56 4.87 2.79 9.08
N ASP A 57 5.68 2.68 8.04
CA ASP A 57 5.50 3.47 6.82
C ASP A 57 4.36 2.91 5.94
N THR A 58 4.05 3.63 4.87
CA THR A 58 2.94 3.34 3.97
C THR A 58 3.06 2.00 3.26
N GLN A 59 4.29 1.53 3.05
CA GLN A 59 4.63 0.30 2.34
C GLN A 59 4.98 -0.85 3.29
N CYS A 60 4.90 -0.61 4.61
CA CYS A 60 5.43 -1.51 5.63
C CYS A 60 6.88 -1.96 5.37
N SER A 61 7.72 -1.05 4.89
CA SER A 61 9.10 -1.36 4.47
C SER A 61 10.14 -1.13 5.56
N ASN A 62 9.74 -0.60 6.70
CA ASN A 62 10.61 -0.12 7.77
C ASN A 62 10.52 -0.93 9.08
N LEU A 63 10.07 -2.19 9.02
CA LEU A 63 10.03 -3.06 10.20
C LEU A 63 11.43 -3.38 10.70
N VAL A 64 11.65 -3.27 12.02
CA VAL A 64 12.94 -3.53 12.66
C VAL A 64 12.77 -4.67 13.68
N PRO A 65 13.45 -5.82 13.50
CA PRO A 65 13.38 -6.93 14.45
C PRO A 65 13.69 -6.50 15.89
N GLY A 66 12.95 -7.06 16.85
CA GLY A 66 13.03 -6.74 18.27
C GLY A 66 12.27 -5.48 18.69
N LYS A 67 11.73 -4.67 17.76
CA LYS A 67 10.80 -3.58 18.10
C LYS A 67 9.41 -4.14 18.34
N GLU A 68 8.65 -3.44 19.18
CA GLU A 68 7.29 -3.80 19.55
C GLU A 68 6.29 -2.97 18.74
N LEU A 69 5.25 -3.63 18.24
CA LEU A 69 4.09 -3.04 17.59
C LEU A 69 2.86 -3.25 18.45
N CYS A 70 1.96 -2.29 18.44
CA CYS A 70 0.62 -2.52 18.94
C CYS A 70 -0.23 -3.17 17.84
N ILE A 71 -0.95 -4.25 18.14
CA ILE A 71 -1.73 -5.00 17.13
C ILE A 71 -3.23 -5.02 17.42
N GLY A 72 -3.67 -4.42 18.53
CA GLY A 72 -5.08 -4.29 18.85
C GLY A 72 -5.30 -3.32 20.02
N TYR A 73 -6.26 -2.41 19.86
CA TYR A 73 -6.70 -1.52 20.93
C TYR A 73 -7.89 -2.12 21.68
N LEU A 74 -8.07 -1.74 22.95
CA LEU A 74 -9.26 -2.15 23.67
C LEU A 74 -10.54 -1.59 22.99
N GLY A 75 -11.42 -2.50 22.55
CA GLY A 75 -12.66 -2.15 21.86
C GLY A 75 -12.52 -1.80 20.37
N GLU A 76 -11.29 -1.75 19.84
CA GLU A 76 -10.98 -1.58 18.41
C GLU A 76 -9.96 -2.65 18.02
N ASP A 77 -10.45 -3.88 18.00
CA ASP A 77 -9.69 -5.05 17.62
C ASP A 77 -10.57 -6.00 16.81
N CYS A 78 -10.26 -6.14 15.52
CA CYS A 78 -11.04 -6.97 14.63
C CYS A 78 -11.08 -8.42 15.11
N SER A 79 -12.29 -8.93 15.37
CA SER A 79 -12.46 -10.29 15.90
C SER A 79 -12.22 -11.40 14.87
N SER A 80 -12.44 -11.11 13.58
CA SER A 80 -12.34 -12.10 12.51
C SER A 80 -11.63 -11.51 11.30
N THR A 81 -10.58 -12.18 10.85
CA THR A 81 -9.80 -11.76 9.68
C THR A 81 -9.85 -12.80 8.56
N TYR A 82 -9.64 -12.33 7.34
CA TYR A 82 -9.54 -13.15 6.14
C TYR A 82 -8.31 -12.77 5.34
N LYS A 83 -7.53 -13.76 4.90
CA LYS A 83 -6.37 -13.54 4.05
C LYS A 83 -6.78 -13.69 2.58
N VAL A 84 -6.63 -12.62 1.82
CA VAL A 84 -6.97 -12.54 0.40
C VAL A 84 -6.18 -13.57 -0.42
N VAL A 85 -6.88 -14.25 -1.32
CA VAL A 85 -6.31 -15.21 -2.26
C VAL A 85 -6.57 -14.80 -3.72
N ALA A 86 -6.07 -15.60 -4.65
CA ALA A 86 -6.26 -15.35 -6.08
C ALA A 86 -7.75 -15.34 -6.46
N ASP A 87 -8.09 -14.45 -7.38
CA ASP A 87 -9.43 -14.20 -7.94
C ASP A 87 -10.47 -13.69 -6.94
N ASP A 88 -10.06 -13.30 -5.73
CA ASP A 88 -10.97 -12.68 -4.78
C ASP A 88 -11.48 -11.32 -5.27
N THR A 89 -12.72 -11.03 -4.90
CA THR A 89 -13.35 -9.72 -5.01
C THR A 89 -14.01 -9.38 -3.69
N CYS A 90 -14.23 -8.10 -3.41
CA CYS A 90 -14.92 -7.68 -2.19
C CYS A 90 -16.32 -8.29 -2.08
N GLU A 91 -17.03 -8.46 -3.19
CA GLU A 91 -18.36 -9.09 -3.20
C GLU A 91 -18.28 -10.56 -2.80
N ARG A 92 -17.30 -11.30 -3.33
CA ARG A 92 -17.10 -12.72 -2.99
C ARG A 92 -16.73 -12.89 -1.52
N ILE A 93 -15.82 -12.05 -1.02
CA ILE A 93 -15.39 -12.07 0.37
C ILE A 93 -16.57 -11.70 1.28
N ALA A 94 -17.27 -10.61 0.99
CA ALA A 94 -18.43 -10.18 1.77
C ALA A 94 -19.50 -11.28 1.82
N ALA A 95 -19.84 -11.89 0.68
CA ALA A 95 -20.82 -12.98 0.63
C ALA A 95 -20.37 -14.21 1.43
N ALA A 96 -19.11 -14.62 1.31
CA ALA A 96 -18.56 -15.77 2.05
C ALA A 96 -18.58 -15.58 3.56
N HIS A 97 -18.49 -14.34 4.03
CA HIS A 97 -18.50 -13.97 5.45
C HIS A 97 -19.85 -13.41 5.94
N ASN A 98 -20.91 -13.45 5.12
CA ASN A 98 -22.24 -12.91 5.42
C ASN A 98 -22.22 -11.42 5.80
N LEU A 99 -21.37 -10.63 5.15
CA LEU A 99 -21.18 -9.22 5.40
C LEU A 99 -21.95 -8.35 4.40
N ASN A 100 -22.41 -7.20 4.88
CA ASN A 100 -22.77 -6.11 4.00
C ASN A 100 -21.47 -5.46 3.46
N ALA A 101 -21.44 -5.12 2.17
CA ALA A 101 -20.31 -4.42 1.54
C ALA A 101 -19.91 -3.14 2.30
N THR A 102 -20.88 -2.38 2.80
CA THR A 102 -20.64 -1.20 3.64
C THR A 102 -19.87 -1.55 4.91
N ILE A 103 -20.21 -2.65 5.60
CA ILE A 103 -19.48 -3.08 6.80
C ILE A 103 -18.07 -3.52 6.43
N LEU A 104 -17.89 -4.23 5.31
CA LEU A 104 -16.57 -4.61 4.82
C LEU A 104 -15.69 -3.37 4.57
N HIS A 105 -16.20 -2.35 3.90
CA HIS A 105 -15.44 -1.10 3.65
C HIS A 105 -15.21 -0.27 4.92
N LEU A 106 -16.16 -0.24 5.87
CA LEU A 106 -15.95 0.44 7.15
C LEU A 106 -14.87 -0.25 7.99
N ASN A 107 -14.76 -1.57 7.89
CA ASN A 107 -13.69 -2.35 8.53
C ASN A 107 -12.37 -2.36 7.75
N ASN A 108 -12.40 -1.99 6.47
CA ASN A 108 -11.22 -1.94 5.61
C ASN A 108 -11.23 -0.64 4.78
N PRO A 109 -11.05 0.53 5.42
CA PRO A 109 -11.15 1.83 4.76
C PRO A 109 -10.08 2.07 3.69
N GLN A 110 -9.00 1.27 3.67
CA GLN A 110 -7.98 1.31 2.65
C GLN A 110 -8.46 0.77 1.29
N ILE A 111 -9.52 -0.04 1.27
CA ILE A 111 -10.05 -0.62 0.04
C ILE A 111 -10.79 0.46 -0.76
N ASP A 112 -10.42 0.61 -2.03
CA ASP A 112 -11.09 1.54 -2.94
C ASP A 112 -12.53 1.12 -3.26
N GLN A 113 -13.36 2.06 -3.75
CA GLN A 113 -14.77 1.79 -4.07
C GLN A 113 -14.97 0.70 -5.13
N GLY A 114 -13.97 0.45 -5.99
CA GLY A 114 -14.02 -0.59 -7.00
C GLY A 114 -13.38 -1.91 -6.58
N CYS A 115 -12.89 -2.00 -5.34
CA CYS A 115 -12.12 -3.13 -4.82
C CYS A 115 -10.95 -3.56 -5.74
N ASN A 116 -10.27 -2.59 -6.39
CA ASN A 116 -9.21 -2.90 -7.35
C ASN A 116 -7.81 -2.93 -6.72
N ASN A 117 -7.70 -2.56 -5.44
CA ASN A 117 -6.44 -2.44 -4.74
C ASN A 117 -6.15 -3.56 -3.71
N ILE A 118 -6.95 -4.63 -3.71
CA ILE A 118 -6.66 -5.82 -2.88
C ILE A 118 -5.67 -6.77 -3.57
N TYR A 119 -4.83 -7.43 -2.78
CA TYR A 119 -3.74 -8.28 -3.28
C TYR A 119 -3.61 -9.59 -2.51
N ILE A 120 -3.04 -10.61 -3.16
CA ILE A 120 -2.85 -11.93 -2.55
C ILE A 120 -1.95 -11.79 -1.32
N GLY A 121 -2.45 -12.30 -0.18
CA GLY A 121 -1.75 -12.24 1.11
C GLY A 121 -2.20 -11.09 2.01
N GLU A 122 -2.87 -10.06 1.49
CA GLU A 122 -3.45 -8.99 2.31
C GLU A 122 -4.46 -9.59 3.30
N VAL A 123 -4.49 -9.06 4.53
CA VAL A 123 -5.40 -9.53 5.57
C VAL A 123 -6.48 -8.49 5.83
N LEU A 124 -7.73 -8.85 5.56
CA LEU A 124 -8.90 -8.00 5.73
C LEU A 124 -9.64 -8.31 7.03
N CYS A 125 -10.23 -7.28 7.63
CA CYS A 125 -11.18 -7.46 8.73
C CYS A 125 -12.55 -7.83 8.17
N VAL A 126 -13.06 -9.01 8.54
CA VAL A 126 -14.33 -9.58 8.06
C VAL A 126 -15.32 -9.78 9.21
N SER A 127 -15.27 -8.89 10.19
CA SER A 127 -16.25 -8.85 11.28
C SER A 127 -17.58 -8.26 10.81
N ASP A 128 -18.69 -8.72 11.40
CA ASP A 128 -20.06 -8.25 11.14
C ASP A 128 -20.34 -6.87 11.75
N LYS A 129 -19.41 -6.35 12.56
CA LYS A 129 -19.46 -5.04 13.21
C LYS A 129 -18.20 -4.27 12.90
N VAL A 130 -18.32 -2.94 12.92
CA VAL A 130 -17.15 -2.06 12.81
C VAL A 130 -16.31 -2.20 14.08
N GLN A 131 -15.09 -2.70 13.95
CA GLN A 131 -14.19 -3.02 15.07
C GLN A 131 -12.76 -2.54 14.86
N VAL A 132 -12.49 -1.81 13.80
CA VAL A 132 -11.16 -1.24 13.53
C VAL A 132 -11.10 0.23 13.96
N PRO A 133 -9.89 0.77 14.22
CA PRO A 133 -9.72 2.20 14.43
C PRO A 133 -10.24 3.01 13.23
N PRO A 134 -10.72 4.24 13.45
CA PRO A 134 -11.13 5.11 12.36
C PRO A 134 -9.95 5.48 11.46
N ALA A 135 -10.23 5.74 10.18
CA ALA A 135 -9.22 6.19 9.22
C ALA A 135 -8.56 7.50 9.69
N PRO A 136 -7.21 7.62 9.55
CA PRO A 136 -6.52 8.87 9.86
C PRO A 136 -7.07 10.05 9.07
N ALA A 137 -7.24 11.19 9.74
CA ALA A 137 -7.60 12.45 9.08
C ALA A 137 -6.41 12.92 8.21
N GLY A 138 -6.65 13.22 6.94
CA GLY A 138 -5.61 13.70 6.01
C GLY A 138 -5.47 12.92 4.70
N GLY A 139 -6.38 11.99 4.42
CA GLY A 139 -6.47 11.31 3.11
C GLY A 139 -5.39 10.26 2.85
N PHE A 140 -4.41 10.11 3.75
CA PHE A 140 -3.48 9.00 3.71
C PHE A 140 -4.11 7.80 4.42
N LEU A 141 -4.53 6.81 3.63
CA LEU A 141 -5.05 5.53 4.12
C LEU A 141 -3.91 4.52 4.20
N PRO A 142 -3.48 4.12 5.41
CA PRO A 142 -2.41 3.15 5.54
C PRO A 142 -2.82 1.82 4.90
N GLY A 143 -1.96 1.26 4.04
CA GLY A 143 -2.25 0.04 3.27
C GLY A 143 -3.10 0.22 2.01
N ALA A 144 -3.33 1.45 1.53
CA ALA A 144 -4.18 1.69 0.35
C ALA A 144 -3.52 1.38 -1.01
N THR A 145 -2.22 1.10 -1.04
CA THR A 145 -1.48 0.74 -2.26
C THR A 145 -1.08 -0.72 -2.24
N ILE A 146 -1.15 -1.36 -3.41
CA ILE A 146 -0.61 -2.71 -3.62
C ILE A 146 0.92 -2.63 -3.51
N PRO A 147 1.58 -3.38 -2.59
CA PRO A 147 3.03 -3.45 -2.54
C PRO A 147 3.61 -3.93 -3.88
N VAL A 148 4.71 -3.33 -4.35
CA VAL A 148 5.34 -3.66 -5.64
C VAL A 148 5.82 -5.12 -5.74
N THR A 149 6.00 -5.79 -4.60
CA THR A 149 6.39 -7.20 -4.49
C THR A 149 5.19 -8.16 -4.44
N SER A 150 3.97 -7.65 -4.41
CA SER A 150 2.74 -8.44 -4.30
C SER A 150 2.02 -8.59 -5.64
N TYR A 151 1.09 -9.54 -5.71
CA TYR A 151 0.25 -9.78 -6.87
C TYR A 151 -1.19 -9.33 -6.60
N PRO A 152 -1.81 -8.51 -7.47
CA PRO A 152 -3.23 -8.18 -7.35
C PRO A 152 -4.10 -9.43 -7.23
N ALA A 153 -5.14 -9.39 -6.40
CA ALA A 153 -6.01 -10.54 -6.18
C ALA A 153 -6.76 -10.89 -7.47
N LYS A 154 -7.27 -9.86 -8.15
CA LYS A 154 -7.84 -9.99 -9.49
C LYS A 154 -6.77 -9.69 -10.53
N PRO A 155 -6.47 -10.61 -11.46
CA PRO A 155 -5.59 -10.30 -12.57
C PRO A 155 -6.17 -9.12 -13.35
N THR A 156 -5.38 -8.08 -13.55
CA THR A 156 -5.73 -7.04 -14.51
C THR A 156 -5.90 -7.73 -15.87
N PRO A 157 -6.96 -7.43 -16.65
CA PRO A 157 -7.01 -7.87 -18.02
C PRO A 157 -5.71 -7.43 -18.68
N LYS A 158 -4.88 -8.40 -19.11
CA LYS A 158 -3.69 -8.09 -19.88
C LYS A 158 -4.17 -7.25 -21.05
N ALA A 159 -3.77 -5.99 -21.12
CA ALA A 159 -4.03 -5.19 -22.31
C ALA A 159 -3.61 -6.06 -23.50
N PRO A 160 -4.44 -6.21 -24.55
CA PRO A 160 -4.02 -6.95 -25.72
C PRO A 160 -2.67 -6.36 -26.11
N VAL A 161 -1.64 -7.21 -26.11
CA VAL A 161 -0.31 -6.80 -26.57
C VAL A 161 -0.56 -6.37 -28.00
N ALA A 162 -0.58 -5.06 -28.25
CA ALA A 162 -0.66 -4.55 -29.59
C ALA A 162 0.47 -5.25 -30.36
N PRO A 163 0.21 -5.87 -31.52
CA PRO A 163 1.28 -6.46 -32.30
C PRO A 163 2.35 -5.38 -32.45
N SER A 164 3.55 -5.67 -31.96
CA SER A 164 4.68 -4.77 -32.08
C SER A 164 4.87 -4.55 -33.58
N VAL A 165 4.45 -3.39 -34.07
CA VAL A 165 4.78 -2.97 -35.43
C VAL A 165 6.31 -2.96 -35.46
N PRO A 166 6.96 -3.75 -36.33
CA PRO A 166 8.41 -3.71 -36.44
C PRO A 166 8.84 -2.26 -36.66
N ALA A 167 9.78 -1.78 -35.86
CA ALA A 167 10.39 -0.48 -36.10
C ALA A 167 10.93 -0.47 -37.54
N PRO A 168 10.71 0.60 -38.33
CA PRO A 168 11.30 0.70 -39.65
C PRO A 168 12.82 0.56 -39.53
N ALA A 169 13.40 -0.28 -40.38
CA ALA A 169 14.83 -0.50 -40.43
C ALA A 169 15.57 0.84 -40.57
N PRO A 170 16.70 1.06 -39.87
CA PRO A 170 17.47 2.27 -40.02
C PRO A 170 18.00 2.35 -41.46
N THR A 171 17.56 3.35 -42.20
CA THR A 171 18.14 3.70 -43.51
C THR A 171 19.60 4.06 -43.28
N LYS A 172 20.49 3.25 -43.86
CA LYS A 172 21.94 3.43 -43.81
C LYS A 172 22.29 4.78 -44.44
N ALA A 173 22.83 5.71 -43.64
CA ALA A 173 23.44 6.93 -44.14
C ALA A 173 24.66 6.58 -45.01
N PRO A 174 24.86 7.21 -46.18
CA PRO A 174 26.04 6.97 -46.99
C PRO A 174 27.28 7.56 -46.31
N SER A 175 28.25 6.69 -46.03
CA SER A 175 29.61 7.05 -45.60
C SER A 175 30.35 7.65 -46.79
N ALA A 176 30.79 8.90 -46.69
CA ALA A 176 31.70 9.49 -47.65
C ALA A 176 33.10 8.89 -47.48
N HIS A 177 33.66 8.45 -48.60
CA HIS A 177 35.04 8.01 -48.81
C HIS A 177 36.05 9.08 -48.38
N SER A 178 37.06 8.66 -47.63
CA SER A 178 38.39 9.28 -47.64
C SER A 178 39.32 8.26 -48.29
N ASP A 179 39.60 8.47 -49.58
CA ASP A 179 40.56 7.69 -50.35
C ASP A 179 41.99 8.11 -49.94
N GLU A 180 42.61 7.34 -49.05
CA GLU A 180 44.06 7.39 -48.81
C GLU A 180 44.76 6.36 -49.70
N GLU A 181 45.52 6.90 -50.64
CA GLU A 181 46.70 6.39 -51.36
C GLU A 181 47.15 4.95 -51.11
N ASP A 182 46.91 4.09 -52.12
CA ASP A 182 47.71 2.88 -52.39
C ASP A 182 48.28 2.99 -53.82
N LEU A 183 49.48 3.57 -53.94
CA LEU A 183 50.30 3.50 -55.16
C LEU A 183 51.29 2.32 -55.04
N PRO A 184 51.24 1.34 -55.95
CA PRO A 184 52.05 0.12 -55.86
C PRO A 184 53.50 0.34 -56.29
N TYR A 185 54.37 -0.39 -55.59
CA TYR A 185 55.83 -0.41 -55.67
C TYR A 185 56.36 -1.22 -56.87
N CYS A 186 57.60 -0.92 -57.30
CA CYS A 186 58.48 -1.64 -58.25
C CYS A 186 58.05 -1.67 -59.73
N ASP A 187 58.89 -1.77 -60.76
CA ASP A 187 60.33 -1.61 -61.04
C ASP A 187 60.45 -1.97 -62.56
N GLU A 188 61.62 -1.71 -63.15
CA GLU A 188 62.14 -2.34 -64.38
C GLU A 188 61.90 -1.67 -65.77
N LEU A 189 63.05 -1.15 -66.27
CA LEU A 189 63.51 -0.94 -67.67
C LEU A 189 63.16 0.37 -68.39
#